data_AF-A0A6I5WXR2-F1
#
_entry.id   AF-A0A6I5WXR2-F1
#
_cell.length_a   1.000
_cell.length_b   1.000
_cell.length_c   1.000
_cell.angle_alpha   90.00
_cell.angle_beta   90.00
_cell.angle_gamma   90.00
#
_symmetry.space_group_name_H-M   'P 1'
#
loop_
_entity.id
_entity.type
_entity.pdbx_description
1 polymer ?
#
loop_
_entity_poly.entity_id
_entity_poly.type
_entity_poly.pdbx_seq_one_letter_code
_entity_poly.pdbx_strand_id
1 'polypeptide(L)'
;MLAENILSSVCEMIDLAADDGRIPAGAFGLIHGASTTLRDERAADETLRATEDLSVALLRLEWALRKRDAEATEIARERLRSIRSKLADSLSEADWQPSPC
;
A
#
# COMPACT_ATOMS: atom_id res chain seq x y z
N MET A 1 13.94 10.41 -0.64
CA MET A 1 13.75 10.59 -2.11
C MET A 1 13.29 9.33 -2.86
N LEU A 2 14.07 8.22 -2.97
CA LEU A 2 13.62 7.05 -3.76
C LEU A 2 12.47 6.27 -3.06
N ALA A 3 12.61 5.93 -1.78
CA ALA A 3 11.54 5.32 -0.98
C ALA A 3 10.24 6.17 -0.93
N GLU A 4 10.34 7.49 -0.75
CA GLU A 4 9.16 8.40 -0.73
C GLU A 4 8.39 8.35 -2.05
N ASN A 5 9.08 8.44 -3.19
CA ASN A 5 8.44 8.38 -4.51
C ASN A 5 7.73 7.03 -4.75
N ILE A 6 8.35 5.95 -4.26
CA ILE A 6 7.78 4.60 -4.34
C ILE A 6 6.52 4.51 -3.48
N LEU A 7 6.58 4.99 -2.23
CA LEU A 7 5.44 4.97 -1.31
C LEU A 7 4.28 5.84 -1.81
N SER A 8 4.56 7.01 -2.39
CA SER A 8 3.53 7.84 -3.02
C SER A 8 2.84 7.11 -4.17
N SER A 9 3.61 6.45 -5.05
CA SER A 9 3.05 5.67 -6.17
C SER A 9 2.21 4.49 -5.68
N VAL A 10 2.61 3.87 -4.57
CA VAL A 10 1.88 2.79 -3.92
C VAL A 10 0.55 3.32 -3.35
N CYS A 11 0.55 4.46 -2.66
CA CYS A 11 -0.66 5.09 -2.13
C CYS A 11 -1.67 5.43 -3.23
N GLU A 12 -1.24 6.00 -4.34
CA GLU A 12 -2.12 6.30 -5.49
C GLU A 12 -2.80 5.04 -6.03
N MET A 13 -2.06 3.93 -6.13
CA MET A 13 -2.65 2.66 -6.56
C MET A 13 -3.64 2.08 -5.55
N ILE A 14 -3.40 2.27 -4.26
CA ILE A 14 -4.36 1.85 -3.24
C ILE A 14 -5.66 2.62 -3.39
N ASP A 15 -5.58 3.94 -3.56
CA ASP A 15 -6.75 4.81 -3.72
C ASP A 15 -7.56 4.37 -4.96
N LEU A 16 -6.90 4.09 -6.09
CA LEU A 16 -7.56 3.54 -7.29
C LEU A 16 -8.24 2.19 -7.04
N ALA A 17 -7.59 1.26 -6.33
CA ALA A 17 -8.15 -0.07 -6.07
C ALA A 17 -9.30 -0.02 -5.04
N ALA A 18 -9.17 0.82 -4.02
CA ALA A 18 -10.13 0.97 -2.94
C ALA A 18 -11.41 1.67 -3.39
N ASP A 19 -11.30 2.69 -4.24
CA ASP A 19 -12.43 3.55 -4.61
C ASP A 19 -13.08 3.11 -5.93
N ASP A 20 -12.29 2.78 -6.94
CA ASP A 20 -12.79 2.47 -8.29
C ASP A 20 -13.14 0.97 -8.46
N GLY A 21 -12.72 0.13 -7.50
CA GLY A 21 -12.96 -1.33 -7.54
C GLY A 21 -12.24 -2.06 -8.67
N ARG A 22 -11.26 -1.42 -9.30
CA ARG A 22 -10.45 -1.99 -10.36
C ARG A 22 -9.02 -2.08 -9.87
N ILE A 23 -8.40 -3.23 -10.06
CA ILE A 23 -6.98 -3.40 -9.78
C ILE A 23 -6.23 -3.03 -11.07
N PRO A 24 -5.34 -2.02 -11.06
CA PRO A 24 -4.53 -1.67 -12.22
C PRO A 24 -3.70 -2.87 -12.68
N ALA A 25 -3.54 -3.02 -14.00
CA ALA A 25 -2.66 -4.03 -14.55
C ALA A 25 -1.22 -3.81 -14.04
N GLY A 26 -0.58 -4.86 -13.54
CA GLY A 26 0.78 -4.78 -12.98
C GLY A 26 0.86 -4.26 -11.54
N ALA A 27 -0.27 -3.98 -10.87
CA ALA A 27 -0.28 -3.46 -9.50
C ALA A 27 0.53 -4.34 -8.53
N PHE A 28 0.39 -5.65 -8.66
CA PHE A 28 1.13 -6.62 -7.86
C PHE A 28 2.65 -6.53 -8.08
N GLY A 29 3.09 -6.38 -9.33
CA GLY A 29 4.51 -6.26 -9.68
C GLY A 29 5.12 -4.98 -9.12
N LEU A 30 4.39 -3.86 -9.21
CA LEU A 30 4.80 -2.58 -8.63
C LEU A 30 4.99 -2.67 -7.11
N ILE A 31 4.03 -3.27 -6.40
CA ILE A 31 4.09 -3.36 -4.93
C ILE A 31 5.15 -4.36 -4.47
N HIS A 32 5.33 -5.46 -5.20
CA HIS A 32 6.43 -6.38 -4.94
C HIS A 32 7.80 -5.72 -5.14
N GLY A 33 7.96 -4.94 -6.21
CA GLY A 33 9.16 -4.14 -6.45
C GLY A 33 9.39 -3.08 -5.36
N ALA A 34 8.31 -2.43 -4.90
CA ALA A 34 8.35 -1.47 -3.79
C ALA A 34 8.83 -2.14 -2.49
N SER A 35 8.25 -3.28 -2.11
CA SER A 35 8.67 -4.04 -0.93
C SER A 35 10.14 -4.45 -0.99
N THR A 36 10.61 -4.88 -2.17
CA THR A 36 12.02 -5.25 -2.37
C THR A 36 12.93 -4.04 -2.20
N THR A 37 12.59 -2.91 -2.83
CA THR A 37 13.38 -1.67 -2.75
C THR A 37 13.41 -1.12 -1.33
N LEU A 38 12.27 -1.12 -0.63
CA LEU A 38 12.18 -0.68 0.77
C LEU A 38 13.03 -1.55 1.70
N ARG A 39 13.12 -2.86 1.43
CA ARG A 39 13.99 -3.77 2.19
C ARG A 39 15.47 -3.44 1.95
N ASP A 40 15.85 -3.19 0.70
CA ASP A 40 17.22 -2.81 0.33
C ASP A 40 17.63 -1.46 0.93
N GLU A 41 16.70 -0.51 1.00
CA GLU A 41 16.88 0.80 1.61
C GLU A 41 16.80 0.78 3.15
N ARG A 42 16.55 -0.39 3.78
CA ARG A 42 16.34 -0.53 5.23
C ARG A 42 15.28 0.44 5.77
N ALA A 43 14.18 0.58 5.03
CA ALA A 43 13.00 1.29 5.52
C ALA A 43 12.54 0.70 6.87
N ALA A 44 11.78 1.49 7.64
CA ALA A 44 11.24 1.02 8.91
C ALA A 44 10.44 -0.28 8.74
N ASP A 45 10.59 -1.20 9.70
CA ASP A 45 9.92 -2.51 9.70
C ASP A 45 8.40 -2.40 9.51
N GLU A 46 7.80 -1.34 10.05
CA GLU A 46 6.36 -1.07 9.95
C GLU A 46 5.96 -0.72 8.51
N THR A 47 6.76 0.07 7.81
CA THR A 47 6.57 0.41 6.39
C THR A 47 6.69 -0.81 5.50
N LEU A 48 7.69 -1.67 5.76
CA LEU A 48 7.86 -2.93 5.04
C LEU A 48 6.64 -3.84 5.23
N ARG A 49 6.21 -4.04 6.49
CA ARG A 49 5.03 -4.85 6.83
C ARG A 49 3.76 -4.30 6.19
N ALA A 50 3.56 -2.99 6.21
CA ALA A 50 2.40 -2.37 5.56
C ALA A 50 2.38 -2.62 4.04
N THR A 51 3.55 -2.63 3.39
CA THR A 51 3.68 -2.91 1.95
C THR A 51 3.45 -4.41 1.63
N GLU A 52 3.85 -5.31 2.53
CA GLU A 52 3.56 -6.75 2.42
C GLU A 52 2.07 -7.05 2.63
N ASP A 53 1.46 -6.45 3.66
CA ASP A 53 0.02 -6.52 3.93
C ASP A 53 -0.81 -6.02 2.75
N LEU A 54 -0.32 -4.98 2.06
CA LEU A 54 -0.94 -4.45 0.85
C LEU A 54 -1.00 -5.50 -0.27
N SER A 55 0.09 -6.23 -0.49
CA SER A 55 0.15 -7.28 -1.51
C SER A 55 -0.94 -8.34 -1.26
N VAL A 56 -1.13 -8.71 0.01
CA VAL A 56 -2.18 -9.66 0.42
C VAL A 56 -3.58 -9.08 0.23
N ALA A 57 -3.79 -7.81 0.59
CA ALA A 57 -5.09 -7.15 0.45
C ALA A 57 -5.53 -7.04 -1.02
N LEU A 58 -4.59 -6.72 -1.93
CA LEU A 58 -4.88 -6.69 -3.37
C LEU A 58 -5.21 -8.07 -3.95
N LEU A 59 -4.47 -9.11 -3.56
CA LEU A 59 -4.78 -10.48 -3.99
C LEU A 59 -6.19 -10.91 -3.54
N ARG A 60 -6.58 -10.53 -2.32
CA ARG A 60 -7.93 -10.78 -1.80
C ARG A 60 -8.99 -10.01 -2.57
N LEU A 61 -8.75 -8.73 -2.87
CA LEU A 61 -9.66 -7.93 -3.70
C LEU A 61 -9.81 -8.55 -5.10
N GLU A 62 -8.71 -8.95 -5.73
CA GLU A 62 -8.73 -9.55 -7.06
C GLU A 62 -9.54 -10.85 -7.08
N TRP A 63 -9.34 -11.69 -6.06
CA TRP A 63 -10.11 -12.92 -5.89
C TRP A 63 -11.60 -12.62 -5.67
N ALA A 64 -11.93 -11.68 -4.79
CA ALA A 64 -13.31 -11.31 -4.48
C ALA A 64 -14.06 -10.77 -5.72
N LEU A 65 -13.41 -9.89 -6.49
CA LEU A 65 -13.93 -9.38 -7.75
C LEU A 65 -14.17 -10.50 -8.77
N ARG A 66 -13.22 -11.44 -8.90
CA ARG A 66 -13.38 -12.62 -9.77
C ARG A 66 -14.53 -13.52 -9.35
N LYS A 67 -14.79 -13.62 -8.04
CA LYS A 67 -15.91 -14.40 -7.47
C LYS A 67 -17.23 -13.63 -7.43
N ARG A 68 -17.22 -12.32 -7.75
CA ARG A 68 -18.37 -11.42 -7.58
C ARG A 68 -18.90 -11.42 -6.16
N ASP A 69 -18.00 -11.60 -5.20
CA ASP A 69 -18.32 -11.59 -3.77
C ASP A 69 -18.25 -10.14 -3.27
N ALA A 70 -19.43 -9.53 -3.12
CA ALA A 70 -19.54 -8.11 -2.75
C ALA A 70 -19.06 -7.86 -1.31
N GLU A 71 -19.31 -8.79 -0.39
CA GLU A 71 -18.88 -8.68 1.01
C GLU A 71 -17.36 -8.77 1.10
N ALA A 72 -16.76 -9.78 0.47
CA ALA A 72 -15.30 -9.93 0.45
C ALA A 72 -14.62 -8.76 -0.29
N THR A 73 -15.28 -8.20 -1.30
CA THR A 73 -14.78 -7.00 -2.01
C THR A 73 -14.72 -5.80 -1.07
N GLU A 74 -15.77 -5.54 -0.29
CA GLU A 74 -15.77 -4.40 0.63
C GLU A 74 -14.80 -4.59 1.79
N ILE A 75 -14.70 -5.80 2.35
CA ILE A 75 -13.68 -6.13 3.37
C ILE A 75 -12.27 -5.88 2.84
N ALA A 76 -11.99 -6.28 1.59
CA ALA A 76 -10.69 -6.04 0.98
C ALA A 76 -10.42 -4.55 0.75
N ARG A 77 -11.42 -3.77 0.34
CA ARG A 77 -11.32 -2.31 0.17
C ARG A 77 -11.09 -1.58 1.49
N GLU A 78 -11.82 -1.92 2.55
CA GLU A 78 -11.60 -1.35 3.88
C GLU A 78 -10.17 -1.63 4.37
N ARG A 79 -9.69 -2.85 4.14
CA ARG A 79 -8.31 -3.22 4.48
C ARG A 79 -7.29 -2.38 3.70
N LEU A 80 -7.53 -2.17 2.41
CA LEU A 80 -6.70 -1.30 1.56
C LEU A 80 -6.66 0.14 2.11
N ARG A 81 -7.82 0.74 2.43
CA ARG A 81 -7.90 2.08 3.03
C ARG A 81 -7.14 2.18 4.35
N SER A 82 -7.26 1.16 5.21
CA SER A 82 -6.54 1.10 6.49
C SER A 82 -5.02 1.06 6.30
N ILE A 83 -4.53 0.27 5.34
CA ILE A 83 -3.10 0.19 5.03
C ILE A 83 -2.60 1.53 4.47
N ARG A 84 -3.37 2.17 3.59
CA ARG A 84 -3.06 3.49 3.04
C ARG A 84 -2.93 4.55 4.11
N SER A 85 -3.80 4.55 5.12
CA SER A 85 -3.68 5.47 6.27
C SER A 85 -2.34 5.27 6.99
N LYS A 86 -1.97 4.03 7.31
CA LYS A 86 -0.70 3.73 7.99
C LYS A 86 0.52 4.17 7.18
N LEU A 87 0.51 3.94 5.86
CA LEU A 87 1.59 4.37 4.98
C LEU A 87 1.68 5.90 4.90
N ALA A 88 0.55 6.61 4.90
CA ALA A 88 0.52 8.06 4.92
C ALA A 88 1.05 8.64 6.25
N ASP A 89 0.71 8.02 7.38
CA ASP A 89 1.22 8.41 8.70
C ASP A 89 2.75 8.23 8.75
N SER A 90 3.26 7.11 8.26
CA SER A 90 4.71 6.86 8.19
C SER A 90 5.46 7.83 7.27
N LEU A 91 4.84 8.30 6.18
CA LEU A 91 5.40 9.35 5.32
C LEU A 91 5.45 10.70 6.06
N SER A 92 4.38 11.06 6.79
CA SER A 92 4.32 12.31 7.54
C SER A 92 5.30 12.35 8.71
N GLU A 93 5.57 11.21 9.36
CA GLU A 93 6.57 11.11 10.43
C GLU A 93 8.00 11.18 9.91
N ALA A 94 8.26 10.64 8.71
CA ALA A 94 9.58 10.75 8.05
C ALA A 94 9.96 12.20 7.70
N ASP A 95 8.96 13.04 7.40
CA ASP A 95 9.15 14.48 7.14
C ASP A 95 9.28 15.32 8.44
N TRP A 96 8.92 14.77 9.60
CA TRP A 96 9.02 15.49 10.87
C TRP A 96 10.42 15.33 11.50
N GLN A 97 11.34 16.21 11.14
CA GLN A 97 12.56 16.43 11.94
C GLN A 97 12.28 17.47 13.04
N PRO A 98 12.22 17.09 14.34
CA PRO A 98 12.31 18.08 15.39
C PRO A 98 13.70 18.71 15.30
N SER A 99 13.75 20.01 15.00
CA SER A 99 14.98 20.79 15.08
C SER A 99 15.59 20.63 16.48
N PRO A 100 16.89 20.31 16.61
CA PRO A 100 17.52 20.29 17.91
C PRO A 100 17.58 21.72 18.46
N CYS A 101 16.92 21.94 19.59
CA CYS A 101 17.15 23.07 20.48
C CYS A 101 18.43 22.85 21.30
#